data_AF-A0A256ZQK8-F1
#
_entry.id   AF-A0A256ZQK8-F1
#
_cell.length_a   1.000
_cell.length_b   1.000
_cell.length_c   1.000
_cell.angle_alpha   90.00
_cell.angle_beta   90.00
_cell.angle_gamma   90.00
#
_symmetry.space_group_name_H-M   'P 1'
#
loop_
_entity.id
_entity.type
_entity.pdbx_description
1 polymer ?
#
loop_
_entity_poly.entity_id
_entity_poly.type
_entity_poly.pdbx_seq_one_letter_code
_entity_poly.pdbx_strand_id
1 'polypeptide(L)'
;MPEDSGEQGIEELDEEILRIEREETETFQVCPNCGSIELTAPSTTKDVLSAAWGSTLDGRVYCRSCGYEGLPILFDRHSIDEYERFRDFRQEKLGKGETLISENLSSDSLRKGLTPGLATIPSFFIPGFGQLYNHKPTKAILFVSVLVFILGFGLAYRQYSYILILIPLVYLINVVDAHRDAGRLGV
;
A
#
# COMPACT_ATOMS: atom_id res chain seq x y z
N MET A 1 -38.60 -44.19 39.15
CA MET A 1 -37.68 -43.06 38.94
C MET A 1 -37.08 -43.23 37.55
N PRO A 2 -37.57 -42.50 36.54
CA PRO A 2 -36.85 -42.31 35.29
C PRO A 2 -36.32 -40.87 35.26
N GLU A 3 -35.04 -40.71 35.55
CA GLU A 3 -34.26 -39.52 35.21
C GLU A 3 -33.36 -39.96 34.05
N ASP A 4 -33.79 -39.77 32.79
CA ASP A 4 -32.87 -39.89 31.65
C ASP A 4 -33.46 -39.34 30.34
N SER A 5 -33.94 -38.09 30.34
CA SER A 5 -34.49 -37.44 29.14
C SER A 5 -33.90 -36.05 28.88
N GLY A 6 -32.77 -35.74 29.52
CA GLY A 6 -32.14 -34.41 29.47
C GLY A 6 -30.97 -34.28 28.48
N GLU A 7 -30.26 -35.37 28.16
CA GLU A 7 -29.05 -35.30 27.33
C GLU A 7 -29.34 -35.31 25.81
N GLN A 8 -30.42 -35.96 25.36
CA GLN A 8 -30.72 -36.07 23.93
C GLN A 8 -31.12 -34.73 23.27
N GLY A 9 -31.67 -33.78 24.02
CA GLY A 9 -32.07 -32.48 23.48
C GLY A 9 -30.93 -31.46 23.32
N ILE A 10 -29.76 -31.72 23.92
CA ILE A 10 -28.60 -30.80 23.87
C ILE A 10 -27.73 -31.13 22.66
N GLU A 11 -27.52 -32.41 22.36
CA GLU A 11 -26.77 -32.84 21.15
C GLU A 11 -27.47 -32.42 19.85
N GLU A 12 -28.80 -32.50 19.78
CA GLU A 12 -29.56 -32.06 18.59
C GLU A 12 -29.48 -30.53 18.38
N LEU A 13 -29.42 -29.76 19.47
CA LEU A 13 -29.30 -28.29 19.40
C LEU A 13 -27.90 -27.85 18.98
N ASP A 14 -26.85 -28.53 19.45
CA ASP A 14 -25.46 -28.24 19.08
C ASP A 14 -25.16 -28.57 17.60
N GLU A 15 -25.75 -29.64 17.05
CA GLU A 15 -25.63 -29.95 15.62
C GLU A 15 -26.36 -28.94 14.73
N GLU A 16 -27.51 -28.42 15.18
CA GLU A 16 -28.28 -27.41 14.42
C GLU A 16 -27.61 -26.03 14.44
N ILE A 17 -26.99 -25.64 15.57
CA ILE A 17 -26.17 -24.42 15.68
C ILE A 17 -24.92 -24.53 14.79
N LEU A 18 -24.23 -25.68 14.78
CA LEU A 18 -23.08 -25.93 13.89
C LEU A 18 -23.45 -25.96 12.40
N ARG A 19 -24.70 -26.29 12.07
CA ARG A 19 -25.22 -26.26 10.70
C ARG A 19 -25.50 -24.82 10.25
N ILE A 20 -26.11 -24.01 11.11
CA ILE A 20 -26.36 -22.59 10.88
C ILE A 20 -25.02 -21.84 10.74
N GLU A 21 -24.05 -22.07 11.63
CA GLU A 21 -22.71 -21.46 11.53
C GLU A 21 -21.95 -21.87 10.26
N ARG A 22 -22.19 -23.07 9.70
CA ARG A 22 -21.60 -23.53 8.43
C ARG A 22 -22.27 -22.95 7.19
N GLU A 23 -23.53 -22.54 7.27
CA GLU A 23 -24.23 -21.86 6.18
C GLU A 23 -24.00 -20.33 6.21
N GLU A 24 -23.51 -19.76 7.33
CA GLU A 24 -23.59 -18.32 7.60
C GLU A 24 -22.45 -17.38 7.16
N THR A 25 -21.36 -17.81 6.49
CA THR A 25 -20.28 -16.83 6.18
C THR A 25 -19.65 -16.94 4.80
N GLU A 26 -20.45 -17.19 3.76
CA GLU A 26 -19.98 -16.92 2.39
C GLU A 26 -20.11 -15.43 2.05
N THR A 27 -19.20 -14.64 2.60
CA THR A 27 -18.99 -13.26 2.16
C THR A 27 -18.17 -13.25 0.86
N PHE A 28 -18.43 -12.29 -0.02
CA PHE A 28 -17.60 -12.07 -1.20
C PHE A 28 -17.06 -10.64 -1.24
N GLN A 29 -15.87 -10.51 -1.81
CA GLN A 29 -15.14 -9.26 -1.87
C GLN A 29 -15.47 -8.52 -3.17
N VAL A 30 -15.77 -7.24 -3.05
CA VAL A 30 -16.13 -6.36 -4.17
C VAL A 30 -15.23 -5.13 -4.15
N CYS A 31 -14.77 -4.73 -5.33
CA CYS A 31 -14.04 -3.49 -5.49
C CYS A 31 -14.94 -2.29 -5.15
N PRO A 32 -14.56 -1.45 -4.16
CA PRO A 32 -15.33 -0.24 -3.83
C PRO A 32 -15.39 0.75 -5.00
N ASN A 33 -14.47 0.61 -5.96
CA ASN A 33 -14.28 1.57 -7.00
C ASN A 33 -15.18 1.35 -8.22
N CYS A 34 -15.16 0.14 -8.76
CA CYS A 34 -15.89 -0.22 -9.97
C CYS A 34 -16.97 -1.29 -9.76
N GLY A 35 -17.11 -1.83 -8.54
CA GLY A 35 -18.04 -2.93 -8.27
C GLY A 35 -17.61 -4.28 -8.85
N SER A 36 -16.39 -4.38 -9.38
CA SER A 36 -15.85 -5.65 -9.89
C SER A 36 -15.49 -6.59 -8.74
N ILE A 37 -15.79 -7.87 -8.94
CA ILE A 37 -15.36 -8.98 -8.08
C ILE A 37 -13.98 -9.53 -8.47
N GLU A 38 -13.37 -9.03 -9.55
CA GLU A 38 -12.04 -9.44 -10.02
C GLU A 38 -10.93 -8.77 -9.21
N LEU A 39 -10.76 -9.30 -8.00
CA LEU A 39 -9.76 -8.87 -7.04
C LEU A 39 -8.60 -9.86 -7.01
N THR A 40 -7.40 -9.34 -6.87
CA THR A 40 -6.17 -10.11 -6.72
C THR A 40 -5.38 -9.65 -5.52
N ALA A 41 -4.73 -10.58 -4.83
CA ALA A 41 -3.75 -10.21 -3.82
C ALA A 41 -2.59 -9.42 -4.48
N PRO A 42 -2.04 -8.40 -3.82
CA PRO A 42 -0.91 -7.63 -4.35
C PRO A 42 0.29 -8.54 -4.61
N SER A 43 0.96 -8.34 -5.75
CA SER A 43 2.10 -9.14 -6.21
C SER A 43 3.34 -9.04 -5.32
N THR A 44 3.36 -8.11 -4.37
CA THR A 44 4.45 -7.86 -3.43
C THR A 44 4.27 -8.59 -2.11
N THR A 45 4.09 -9.91 -2.14
CA THR A 45 4.23 -10.76 -0.95
C THR A 45 5.53 -11.56 -1.04
N LYS A 46 6.66 -10.85 -0.89
CA LYS A 46 7.89 -11.46 -0.36
C LYS A 46 7.77 -11.85 1.12
N ASP A 47 6.58 -11.65 1.70
CA ASP A 47 6.41 -11.46 3.13
C ASP A 47 5.10 -12.07 3.63
N VAL A 48 4.69 -13.20 3.06
CA VAL A 48 3.63 -14.05 3.66
C VAL A 48 4.03 -14.46 5.10
N LEU A 49 5.34 -14.62 5.34
CA LEU A 49 5.90 -14.92 6.66
C LEU A 49 5.97 -13.70 7.58
N SER A 50 6.11 -12.46 7.08
CA SER A 50 6.09 -11.28 7.96
C SER A 50 4.65 -10.85 8.28
N ALA A 51 3.71 -11.04 7.36
CA ALA A 51 2.28 -10.83 7.58
C ALA A 51 1.66 -11.81 8.58
N ALA A 52 2.23 -13.01 8.75
CA ALA A 52 1.78 -13.97 9.75
C ALA A 52 2.24 -13.64 11.18
N TRP A 53 3.28 -12.80 11.33
CA TRP A 53 3.90 -12.48 12.62
C TRP A 53 3.69 -11.02 13.05
N GLY A 54 3.41 -10.12 12.11
CA GLY A 54 2.86 -8.80 12.40
C GLY A 54 1.35 -8.87 12.40
N SER A 55 0.70 -8.45 13.48
CA SER A 55 -0.76 -8.31 13.64
C SER A 55 -1.44 -7.34 12.65
N THR A 56 -0.79 -7.03 11.53
CA THR A 56 -1.27 -6.28 10.38
C THR A 56 -1.70 -7.28 9.31
N LEU A 57 -2.94 -7.75 9.42
CA LEU A 57 -3.70 -8.25 8.28
C LEU A 57 -3.91 -7.06 7.32
N ASP A 58 -2.90 -6.73 6.51
CA ASP A 58 -3.07 -5.84 5.38
C ASP A 58 -3.90 -6.59 4.33
N GLY A 59 -5.21 -6.67 4.56
CA GLY A 59 -6.24 -7.28 3.71
C GLY A 59 -6.47 -6.49 2.41
N ARG A 60 -5.42 -5.87 1.88
CA ARG A 60 -5.45 -5.06 0.68
C ARG A 60 -5.56 -5.97 -0.54
N VAL A 61 -6.37 -5.53 -1.49
CA VAL A 61 -6.58 -6.18 -2.77
C VAL A 61 -6.31 -5.22 -3.91
N TYR A 62 -5.87 -5.77 -5.03
CA TYR A 62 -5.71 -5.10 -6.30
C TYR A 62 -6.85 -5.49 -7.23
N CYS A 63 -7.64 -4.52 -7.68
CA CYS A 63 -8.71 -4.74 -8.64
C CYS A 63 -8.18 -4.71 -10.08
N ARG A 64 -8.39 -5.79 -10.83
CA ARG A 64 -7.93 -5.90 -12.22
C ARG A 64 -8.70 -4.99 -13.19
N SER A 65 -9.97 -4.71 -12.89
CA SER A 65 -10.84 -3.99 -13.81
C SER A 65 -10.60 -2.47 -13.81
N CYS A 66 -10.19 -1.89 -12.67
CA CYS A 66 -9.98 -0.43 -12.55
C CYS A 66 -8.63 -0.02 -11.94
N GLY A 67 -7.78 -0.99 -11.55
CA GLY A 67 -6.48 -0.72 -10.94
C GLY A 67 -6.53 -0.23 -9.49
N TYR A 68 -7.70 -0.25 -8.84
CA TYR A 68 -7.84 0.13 -7.43
C TYR A 68 -7.01 -0.78 -6.52
N GLU A 69 -6.24 -0.17 -5.60
CA GLU A 69 -5.50 -0.86 -4.55
C GLU A 69 -5.98 -0.36 -3.17
N GLY A 70 -6.56 -1.25 -2.38
CA GLY A 70 -7.13 -0.88 -1.08
C GLY A 70 -7.93 -1.99 -0.45
N LEU A 71 -8.74 -1.66 0.58
CA LEU A 71 -9.59 -2.65 1.23
C LEU A 71 -10.83 -2.96 0.36
N PRO A 72 -11.23 -4.23 0.22
CA PRO A 72 -12.46 -4.59 -0.46
C PRO A 72 -13.69 -4.29 0.41
N ILE A 73 -14.84 -4.10 -0.23
CA ILE A 73 -16.13 -4.16 0.46
C ILE A 73 -16.56 -5.62 0.54
N LEU A 74 -17.02 -6.05 1.70
CA LEU A 74 -17.58 -7.38 1.90
C LEU A 74 -19.09 -7.31 1.73
N PHE A 75 -19.63 -8.17 0.88
CA PHE A 75 -21.06 -8.40 0.74
C PHE A 75 -21.39 -9.81 1.19
N ASP A 76 -22.53 -9.97 1.85
CA ASP A 76 -23.07 -11.27 2.18
C ASP A 76 -23.72 -11.89 0.96
N ARG A 77 -23.69 -13.22 0.83
CA ARG A 77 -24.36 -13.92 -0.28
C ARG A 77 -25.88 -13.67 -0.31
N HIS A 78 -26.49 -13.32 0.83
CA HIS A 78 -27.90 -12.95 0.91
C HIS A 78 -28.21 -11.51 0.48
N SER A 79 -27.20 -10.64 0.29
CA SER A 79 -27.36 -9.24 -0.12
C SER A 79 -27.01 -8.98 -1.60
N ILE A 80 -27.27 -9.96 -2.48
CA ILE A 80 -27.04 -9.83 -3.93
C ILE A 80 -27.77 -8.60 -4.51
N ASP A 81 -29.01 -8.34 -4.09
CA ASP A 81 -29.78 -7.17 -4.53
C ASP A 81 -29.15 -5.84 -4.11
N GLU A 82 -28.40 -5.82 -3.00
CA GLU A 82 -27.65 -4.65 -2.55
C GLU A 82 -26.37 -4.48 -3.37
N TYR A 83 -25.67 -5.58 -3.64
CA TYR A 83 -24.52 -5.60 -4.54
C TYR A 83 -24.87 -5.10 -5.94
N GLU A 84 -25.99 -5.53 -6.53
CA GLU A 84 -26.40 -5.08 -7.87
C GLU A 84 -26.69 -3.59 -7.90
N ARG A 85 -27.44 -3.07 -6.91
CA ARG A 85 -27.68 -1.62 -6.77
C ARG A 85 -26.39 -0.84 -6.61
N PHE A 86 -25.44 -1.36 -5.82
CA PHE A 86 -24.13 -0.76 -5.67
C PHE A 86 -23.35 -0.74 -6.98
N ARG A 87 -23.30 -1.86 -7.70
CA ARG A 87 -22.59 -1.99 -8.98
C ARG A 87 -23.14 -1.01 -10.01
N ASP A 88 -24.45 -0.94 -10.16
CA ASP A 88 -25.10 -0.08 -11.15
C ASP A 88 -24.84 1.40 -10.84
N PHE A 89 -24.93 1.79 -9.56
CA PHE A 89 -24.59 3.13 -9.10
C PHE A 89 -23.13 3.50 -9.41
N ARG A 90 -22.18 2.57 -9.22
CA ARG A 90 -20.75 2.82 -9.52
C ARG A 90 -20.50 2.89 -11.02
N GLN A 91 -21.14 2.06 -11.82
CA GLN A 91 -21.02 2.12 -13.29
C GLN A 91 -21.58 3.42 -13.85
N GLU A 92 -22.71 3.92 -13.33
CA GLU A 92 -23.27 5.21 -13.74
C GLU A 92 -22.32 6.37 -13.43
N LYS A 93 -21.72 6.37 -12.23
CA LYS A 93 -20.75 7.40 -11.82
C LYS A 93 -19.46 7.35 -12.64
N LEU A 94 -18.96 6.16 -12.94
CA LEU A 94 -17.83 5.94 -13.84
C LEU A 94 -18.11 6.49 -15.25
N GLY A 95 -19.31 6.25 -15.78
CA GLY A 95 -19.74 6.78 -17.08
C GLY A 95 -19.78 8.31 -17.14
N LYS A 96 -20.00 8.98 -16.00
CA LYS A 96 -20.01 10.44 -15.86
C LYS A 96 -18.64 11.05 -15.58
N GLY A 97 -17.58 10.23 -15.49
CA GLY A 97 -16.22 10.69 -15.25
C GLY A 97 -15.96 11.17 -13.82
N GLU A 98 -16.79 10.80 -12.84
CA GLU A 98 -16.51 11.09 -11.44
C GLU A 98 -15.28 10.30 -10.98
N THR A 99 -14.28 11.00 -10.44
CA THR A 99 -13.07 10.39 -9.88
C THR A 99 -13.43 9.62 -8.61
N LEU A 100 -13.64 8.33 -8.81
CA LEU A 100 -13.25 7.17 -8.01
C LEU A 100 -12.56 7.44 -6.65
N ILE A 101 -13.01 6.71 -5.63
CA ILE A 101 -12.59 6.85 -4.23
C ILE A 101 -11.13 6.37 -4.15
N SER A 102 -10.22 7.33 -4.17
CA SER A 102 -8.86 7.11 -3.72
C SER A 102 -8.87 7.27 -2.21
N GLU A 103 -8.74 6.18 -1.46
CA GLU A 103 -8.51 6.22 -0.01
C GLU A 103 -7.21 6.98 0.35
N ASN A 104 -6.41 7.34 -0.65
CA ASN A 104 -5.26 8.22 -0.48
C ASN A 104 -5.56 9.64 -1.00
N LEU A 105 -6.57 10.30 -0.41
CA LEU A 105 -6.83 11.74 -0.65
C LEU A 105 -5.58 12.60 -0.37
N SER A 106 -4.74 12.14 0.55
CA SER A 106 -3.46 12.75 0.93
C SER A 106 -2.33 12.47 -0.07
N SER A 107 -2.40 11.42 -0.90
CA SER A 107 -1.43 11.21 -1.98
C SER A 107 -1.89 11.81 -3.31
N ASP A 108 -3.18 11.86 -3.62
CA ASP A 108 -3.64 12.36 -4.92
C ASP A 108 -3.67 13.88 -5.04
N SER A 109 -3.86 14.59 -3.93
CA SER A 109 -3.69 16.05 -3.90
C SER A 109 -2.22 16.48 -3.84
N LEU A 110 -1.30 15.64 -3.34
CA LEU A 110 0.15 15.87 -3.41
C LEU A 110 0.81 15.37 -4.70
N ARG A 111 0.30 14.29 -5.32
CA ARG A 111 0.86 13.71 -6.57
C ARG A 111 0.65 14.60 -7.79
N LYS A 112 -0.32 15.52 -7.75
CA LYS A 112 -0.65 16.39 -8.87
C LYS A 112 0.40 17.48 -9.18
N GLY A 113 1.54 17.51 -8.48
CA GLY A 113 2.53 18.59 -8.60
C GLY A 113 4.01 18.20 -8.64
N LEU A 114 4.40 16.92 -8.52
CA LEU A 114 5.82 16.57 -8.56
C LEU A 114 6.29 16.37 -10.00
N THR A 115 6.56 17.48 -10.69
CA THR A 115 7.37 17.39 -11.92
C THR A 115 8.76 16.87 -11.53
N PRO A 116 9.33 15.89 -12.27
CA PRO A 116 10.68 15.37 -12.01
C PRO A 116 11.76 16.47 -11.93
N GLY A 117 11.49 17.59 -12.62
CA GLY A 117 12.30 18.81 -12.58
C GLY A 117 12.28 19.53 -11.22
N LEU A 118 11.15 19.58 -10.51
CA LEU A 118 11.09 20.24 -9.21
C LEU A 118 11.79 19.44 -8.09
N ALA A 119 11.80 18.11 -8.19
CA ALA A 119 12.49 17.23 -7.23
C ALA A 119 14.03 17.24 -7.40
N THR A 120 14.52 17.59 -8.59
CA THR A 120 15.96 17.61 -8.91
C THR A 120 16.65 18.91 -8.48
N ILE A 121 15.96 20.05 -8.52
CA ILE A 121 16.49 21.35 -8.08
C ILE A 121 17.01 21.33 -6.62
N PRO A 122 16.26 20.87 -5.60
CA PRO A 122 16.75 20.84 -4.22
C PRO A 122 17.86 19.80 -4.01
N SER A 123 17.92 18.74 -4.82
CA SER A 123 18.99 17.72 -4.77
C SER A 123 20.35 18.25 -5.20
N PHE A 124 20.37 19.31 -6.02
CA PHE A 124 21.61 19.98 -6.42
C PHE A 124 22.26 20.78 -5.28
N PHE A 125 21.46 21.30 -4.35
CA PHE A 125 21.97 22.13 -3.26
C PHE A 125 22.37 21.29 -2.05
N ILE A 126 21.57 20.28 -1.69
CA ILE A 126 21.85 19.43 -0.53
C ILE A 126 21.53 17.97 -0.88
N PRO A 127 22.51 17.04 -0.83
CA PRO A 127 22.25 15.65 -1.13
C PRO A 127 21.37 15.06 -0.03
N GLY A 128 20.30 14.39 -0.45
CA GLY A 128 19.28 13.83 0.43
C GLY A 128 17.96 14.61 0.42
N PHE A 129 17.96 15.89 0.04
CA PHE A 129 16.73 16.69 0.01
C PHE A 129 15.72 16.23 -1.05
N GLY A 130 16.16 15.80 -2.24
CA GLY A 130 15.23 15.21 -3.23
C GLY A 130 14.59 13.91 -2.76
N GLN A 131 15.31 13.12 -1.97
CA GLN A 131 14.75 11.90 -1.38
C GLN A 131 13.74 12.23 -0.28
N LEU A 132 13.96 13.32 0.47
CA LEU A 132 12.99 13.86 1.42
C LEU A 132 11.72 14.35 0.72
N TYR A 133 11.88 14.99 -0.44
CA TYR A 133 10.77 15.43 -1.29
C TYR A 133 9.95 14.25 -1.86
N ASN A 134 10.62 13.12 -2.13
CA ASN A 134 9.99 11.86 -2.55
C ASN A 134 9.44 11.02 -1.37
N HIS A 135 9.34 11.58 -0.16
CA HIS A 135 8.89 10.88 1.06
C HIS A 135 9.71 9.61 1.41
N LYS A 136 11.00 9.57 1.05
CA LYS A 136 11.93 8.48 1.40
C LYS A 136 12.99 8.94 2.42
N PRO A 137 12.60 9.18 3.70
CA PRO A 137 13.50 9.75 4.71
C PRO A 137 14.70 8.86 5.01
N THR A 138 14.54 7.53 4.97
CA THR A 138 15.62 6.57 5.20
C THR A 138 16.75 6.73 4.18
N LYS A 139 16.42 6.94 2.90
CA LYS A 139 17.40 7.20 1.84
C LYS A 139 18.05 8.57 2.02
N ALA A 140 17.27 9.59 2.38
CA ALA A 140 17.78 10.94 2.64
C ALA A 140 18.86 10.93 3.73
N ILE A 141 18.60 10.28 4.86
CA ILE A 141 19.53 10.16 5.98
C ILE A 141 20.81 9.43 5.56
N LEU A 142 20.70 8.35 4.77
CA LEU A 142 21.85 7.59 4.30
C LEU A 142 22.77 8.43 3.40
N PHE A 143 22.22 9.23 2.49
CA PHE A 143 23.04 10.09 1.64
C PHE A 143 23.73 11.21 2.43
N VAL A 144 23.04 11.82 3.38
CA VAL A 144 23.61 12.86 4.25
C VAL A 144 24.73 12.27 5.12
N SER A 145 24.52 11.10 5.72
CA SER A 145 25.53 10.47 6.58
C SER A 145 26.79 10.10 5.82
N VAL A 146 26.66 9.55 4.60
CA VAL A 146 27.78 9.24 3.71
C VAL A 146 28.53 10.51 3.32
N LEU A 147 27.83 11.60 2.98
CA LEU A 147 28.47 12.86 2.65
C LEU A 147 29.28 13.42 3.83
N VAL A 148 28.68 13.46 5.03
CA VAL A 148 29.35 13.93 6.25
C VAL A 148 30.57 13.06 6.58
N PHE A 149 30.45 11.74 6.41
CA PHE A 149 31.56 10.82 6.60
C PHE A 149 32.73 11.10 5.64
N ILE A 150 32.45 11.27 4.34
CA ILE A 150 33.48 11.57 3.33
C ILE A 150 34.17 12.91 3.62
N LEU A 151 33.40 13.95 3.96
CA LEU A 151 33.92 15.27 4.33
C LEU A 151 34.78 15.19 5.60
N GLY A 152 34.25 14.58 6.66
CA GLY A 152 34.94 14.45 7.93
C GLY A 152 36.24 13.65 7.79
N PHE A 153 36.19 12.52 7.08
CA PHE A 153 37.36 11.68 6.84
C PHE A 153 38.40 12.36 5.96
N GLY A 154 37.99 12.95 4.84
CA GLY A 154 38.89 13.61 3.89
C GLY A 154 39.55 14.87 4.46
N LEU A 155 38.87 15.59 5.37
CA LEU A 155 39.43 16.77 6.04
C LEU A 155 40.29 16.41 7.25
N ALA A 156 39.90 15.39 8.05
CA ALA A 156 40.65 14.98 9.23
C ALA A 156 41.99 14.33 8.87
N TYR A 157 42.06 13.60 7.75
CA TYR A 157 43.26 12.86 7.35
C TYR A 157 43.82 13.37 6.03
N ARG A 158 44.82 14.26 6.10
CA ARG A 158 45.47 14.87 4.93
C ARG A 158 45.94 13.85 3.88
N GLN A 159 46.45 12.69 4.31
CA GLN A 159 46.90 11.61 3.43
C GLN A 159 45.76 10.98 2.60
N TYR A 160 44.52 11.09 3.06
CA TYR A 160 43.33 10.57 2.41
C TYR A 160 42.45 11.66 1.76
N SER A 161 42.97 12.88 1.62
CA SER A 161 42.23 14.00 1.00
C SER A 161 41.75 13.71 -0.44
N TYR A 162 42.38 12.77 -1.15
CA TYR A 162 41.93 12.32 -2.47
C TYR A 162 40.52 11.70 -2.44
N ILE A 163 40.04 11.18 -1.30
CA ILE A 163 38.69 10.62 -1.12
C ILE A 163 37.60 11.68 -1.34
N LEU A 164 37.91 12.97 -1.19
CA LEU A 164 36.98 14.07 -1.48
C LEU A 164 36.52 14.10 -2.95
N ILE A 165 37.25 13.46 -3.87
CA ILE A 165 36.83 13.31 -5.28
C ILE A 165 35.55 12.46 -5.43
N LEU A 166 35.18 11.68 -4.40
CA LEU A 166 33.95 10.89 -4.40
C LEU A 166 32.70 11.76 -4.18
N ILE A 167 32.84 12.98 -3.65
CA ILE A 167 31.73 13.89 -3.38
C ILE A 167 30.88 14.16 -4.64
N PRO A 168 31.45 14.61 -5.79
CA PRO A 168 30.66 14.81 -7.01
C PRO A 168 29.99 13.52 -7.52
N LEU A 169 30.62 12.36 -7.30
CA LEU A 169 30.06 11.07 -7.71
C LEU A 169 28.86 10.68 -6.84
N VAL A 170 28.92 10.89 -5.52
CA VAL A 170 27.78 10.71 -4.60
C VAL A 170 26.64 11.67 -4.96
N TYR A 171 26.95 12.91 -5.32
CA TYR A 171 25.96 13.88 -5.79
C TYR A 171 25.23 13.41 -7.07
N LEU A 172 25.98 12.96 -8.09
CA LEU A 172 25.40 12.43 -9.32
C LEU A 172 24.48 11.24 -9.06
N ILE A 173 24.91 10.29 -8.22
CA ILE A 173 24.10 9.12 -7.85
C ILE A 173 22.81 9.57 -7.15
N ASN A 174 22.90 10.52 -6.22
CA ASN A 174 21.74 11.03 -5.50
C ASN A 174 20.72 11.69 -6.44
N VAL A 175 21.18 12.54 -7.35
CA VAL A 175 20.35 13.21 -8.36
C VAL A 175 19.67 12.20 -9.28
N VAL A 176 20.41 11.19 -9.77
CA VAL A 176 19.86 10.14 -10.63
C VAL A 176 18.84 9.27 -9.89
N ASP A 177 19.11 8.89 -8.63
CA ASP A 177 18.17 8.10 -7.83
C ASP A 177 16.90 8.91 -7.50
N ALA A 178 17.05 10.20 -7.16
CA ALA A 178 15.93 11.09 -6.89
C ALA A 178 15.06 11.29 -8.15
N HIS A 179 15.68 11.44 -9.32
CA HIS A 179 14.97 11.54 -10.59
C HIS A 179 14.24 10.23 -10.93
N ARG A 180 14.89 9.07 -10.79
CA ARG A 180 14.26 7.78 -11.05
C ARG A 180 13.09 7.53 -10.11
N ASP A 181 13.24 7.87 -8.84
CA ASP A 181 12.19 7.72 -7.84
C ASP A 181 11.02 8.68 -8.10
N ALA A 182 11.29 9.93 -8.46
CA ALA A 182 10.24 10.86 -8.89
C ALA A 182 9.51 10.36 -10.15
N GLY A 183 10.24 9.80 -11.12
CA GLY A 183 9.66 9.22 -12.34
C GLY A 183 8.81 7.98 -12.10
N ARG A 184 9.12 7.18 -11.08
CA ARG A 184 8.28 6.03 -10.65
C ARG A 184 7.04 6.45 -9.86
N LEU A 185 7.06 7.63 -9.25
CA LEU A 185 5.93 8.16 -8.47
C LEU A 185 4.97 9.01 -9.31
N GLY A 186 5.43 9.51 -10.46
CA GLY A 186 4.68 10.37 -11.39
C GLY A 186 4.13 9.69 -12.65
N VAL A 187 4.07 8.36 -12.69
CA VAL A 187 3.34 7.54 -13.68
C VAL A 187 2.38 6.63 -12.94
#